data_AF-A0A015LCU9-F1
#
_entry.id   AF-A0A015LCU9-F1
#
_cell.length_a   1.000
_cell.length_b   1.000
_cell.length_c   1.000
_cell.angle_alpha   90.00
_cell.angle_beta   90.00
_cell.angle_gamma   90.00
#
_symmetry.space_group_name_H-M   'P 1'
#
loop_
_entity.id
_entity.type
_entity.pdbx_description
1 polymer ?
#
loop_
_entity_poly.entity_id
_entity_poly.type
_entity_poly.pdbx_seq_one_letter_code
_entity_poly.pdbx_strand_id
1 'polypeptide(L)'
;MIYPFSTIRQQLATLYLRSGFERSLRHWSDRSHSENILTNIYDSQVWKTFKDTSYHDSPNFFQPEVADSHLGLMLNADWFQPYEGQFTVPV
;
A
#
# COMPACT_ATOMS: atom_id res chain seq x y z
N MET A 1 6.91 -10.01 26.99
CA MET A 1 7.76 -9.98 25.79
C MET A 1 7.53 -8.63 25.12
N ILE A 2 8.51 -7.73 25.13
CA ILE A 2 8.37 -6.39 24.51
C ILE A 2 8.78 -6.57 23.04
N TYR A 3 7.81 -6.55 22.14
CA TYR A 3 8.12 -6.56 20.70
C TYR A 3 8.79 -5.22 20.36
N PRO A 4 9.93 -5.20 19.65
CA PRO A 4 10.55 -3.94 19.28
C PRO A 4 9.56 -3.15 18.42
N PHE A 5 9.08 -2.04 18.96
CA PHE A 5 8.21 -1.13 18.24
C PHE A 5 9.07 -0.25 17.34
N SER A 6 9.00 -0.48 16.03
CA SER A 6 9.61 0.38 15.02
C SER A 6 8.55 1.24 14.34
N THR A 7 8.71 2.55 14.44
CA THR A 7 7.81 3.50 13.76
C THR A 7 7.83 3.29 12.25
N ILE A 8 6.75 3.64 11.56
CA ILE A 8 6.68 3.53 10.09
C ILE A 8 7.80 4.32 9.42
N ARG A 9 8.18 5.48 9.98
CA ARG A 9 9.30 6.30 9.53
C ARG A 9 10.64 5.55 9.59
N GLN A 10 10.91 4.86 10.70
CA GLN A 10 12.15 4.09 10.85
C GLN A 10 12.19 2.89 9.89
N GLN A 11 11.06 2.24 9.67
CA GLN A 11 10.95 1.12 8.73
C GLN A 11 11.17 1.60 7.29
N LEU A 12 10.52 2.70 6.89
CA LEU A 12 10.73 3.31 5.57
C LEU A 12 12.19 3.73 5.38
N ALA A 13 12.79 4.42 6.35
CA ALA A 13 14.20 4.80 6.27
C ALA A 13 15.12 3.58 6.09
N THR A 14 14.86 2.50 6.81
CA THR A 14 15.61 1.24 6.67
C THR A 14 15.44 0.62 5.29
N LEU A 15 14.23 0.68 4.71
CA LEU A 15 13.96 0.18 3.36
C LEU A 15 14.69 0.99 2.29
N TYR A 16 14.71 2.32 2.39
CA TYR A 16 15.44 3.18 1.45
C TYR A 16 16.96 2.97 1.49
N LEU A 17 17.51 2.58 2.64
CA LEU A 17 18.93 2.21 2.74
C LEU A 17 19.26 0.87 2.06
N ARG A 18 18.25 0.05 1.73
CA ARG A 18 18.46 -1.23 1.06
C ARG A 18 18.70 -1.03 -0.43
N SER A 19 19.83 -1.54 -0.92
CA SER A 19 20.19 -1.48 -2.34
C SER A 19 19.07 -2.04 -3.23
N GLY A 20 18.65 -1.25 -4.23
CA GLY A 20 17.63 -1.66 -5.20
C GLY A 20 16.18 -1.45 -4.77
N PHE A 21 15.92 -0.96 -3.55
CA PHE A 21 14.56 -0.68 -3.10
C PHE A 21 13.86 0.38 -3.97
N GLU A 22 14.55 1.45 -4.34
CA GLU A 22 14.02 2.47 -5.25
C GLU A 22 13.60 1.90 -6.61
N ARG A 23 14.35 0.92 -7.14
CA ARG A 23 13.96 0.22 -8.37
C ARG A 23 12.70 -0.60 -8.14
N SER A 24 12.55 -1.21 -6.96
CA SER A 24 11.34 -1.93 -6.60
C SER A 24 10.12 -1.01 -6.54
N LEU A 25 10.28 0.23 -6.08
CA LEU A 25 9.21 1.24 -6.05
C LEU A 25 8.71 1.62 -7.45
N ARG A 26 9.54 1.50 -8.49
CA ARG A 26 9.13 1.81 -9.87
C ARG A 26 8.32 0.70 -10.54
N HIS A 27 8.32 -0.53 -10.01
CA HIS A 27 7.69 -1.67 -10.70
C HIS A 27 6.19 -1.53 -10.96
N TRP A 28 5.48 -0.68 -10.22
CA TRP A 28 4.06 -0.47 -10.46
C TRP A 28 3.79 0.33 -11.75
N SER A 29 4.71 1.22 -12.17
CA SER A 29 4.50 2.04 -13.39
C SER A 29 4.38 1.19 -14.65
N ASP A 30 5.20 0.14 -14.72
CA ASP A 30 5.41 -0.64 -15.94
C ASP A 30 4.44 -1.84 -16.07
N ARG A 31 3.53 -2.03 -15.12
CA ARG A 31 2.58 -3.16 -15.17
C ARG A 31 1.50 -2.92 -16.23
N SER A 32 1.42 -3.84 -17.17
CA SER A 32 0.31 -3.96 -18.12
C SER A 32 -0.95 -4.46 -17.41
N HIS A 33 -2.09 -3.83 -17.70
CA HIS A 33 -3.38 -4.25 -17.16
C HIS A 33 -4.00 -5.35 -18.03
N SER A 34 -4.57 -6.37 -17.38
CA SER A 34 -5.44 -7.35 -18.03
C SER A 34 -6.90 -7.04 -17.69
N GLU A 35 -7.71 -6.70 -18.70
CA GLU A 35 -9.10 -6.24 -18.53
C GLU A 35 -10.05 -7.28 -17.91
N ASN A 36 -9.64 -8.55 -17.81
CA ASN A 36 -10.49 -9.66 -17.35
C ASN A 36 -10.15 -10.20 -15.96
N ILE A 37 -9.31 -9.52 -15.19
CA ILE A 37 -8.94 -9.96 -13.83
C ILE A 37 -9.16 -8.81 -12.85
N LEU A 38 -9.74 -9.12 -11.68
CA LEU A 38 -9.90 -8.18 -10.55
C LEU A 38 -8.55 -7.93 -9.85
N THR A 39 -7.52 -7.59 -10.62
CA THR A 39 -6.19 -7.21 -10.15
C THR A 39 -6.00 -5.70 -10.12
N ASN A 40 -7.03 -4.89 -10.39
CA ASN A 40 -6.99 -3.42 -10.38
C ASN A 40 -6.18 -2.80 -9.22
N ILE A 41 -6.28 -3.34 -8.01
CA ILE A 41 -5.50 -2.92 -6.84
C ILE A 41 -4.01 -3.30 -6.99
N TYR A 42 -3.71 -4.53 -7.41
CA TYR A 42 -2.35 -5.05 -7.61
C TYR A 42 -1.66 -4.54 -8.89
N ASP A 43 -2.45 -4.17 -9.89
CA ASP A 43 -2.05 -3.59 -11.17
C ASP A 43 -1.87 -2.08 -11.07
N SER A 44 -1.97 -1.53 -9.86
CA SER A 44 -1.74 -0.13 -9.53
C SER A 44 -2.68 0.87 -10.21
N GLN A 45 -3.81 0.40 -10.77
CA GLN A 45 -4.74 1.25 -11.50
C GLN A 45 -5.33 2.35 -10.61
N VAL A 46 -5.61 2.02 -9.34
CA VAL A 46 -6.09 3.00 -8.36
C VAL A 46 -5.09 4.15 -8.13
N TRP A 47 -3.80 3.87 -8.21
CA TRP A 47 -2.74 4.88 -8.04
C TRP A 47 -2.63 5.78 -9.26
N LYS A 48 -2.85 5.24 -10.47
CA LYS A 48 -2.82 5.99 -11.74
C LYS A 48 -3.93 7.02 -11.85
N THR A 49 -5.03 6.88 -11.10
CA THR A 49 -6.16 7.84 -11.11
C THR A 49 -6.11 8.85 -9.97
N PHE A 50 -5.17 8.72 -9.03
CA PHE A 50 -5.12 9.58 -7.85
C PHE A 50 -4.60 10.96 -8.20
N LYS A 51 -5.41 12.00 -8.00
CA LYS A 51 -5.05 13.40 -8.28
C LYS A 51 -4.28 14.01 -7.12
N ASP A 52 -3.29 14.85 -7.44
CA ASP A 52 -2.50 15.58 -6.44
C ASP A 52 -3.35 16.62 -5.69
N THR A 53 -4.30 17.25 -6.39
CA THR A 53 -5.23 18.23 -5.79
C THR A 53 -6.66 18.04 -6.30
N SER A 54 -7.63 18.71 -5.67
CA SER A 54 -9.04 18.65 -6.08
C SER A 54 -9.34 19.41 -7.38
N TYR A 55 -8.36 20.10 -7.97
CA TYR A 55 -8.54 20.80 -9.23
C TYR A 55 -8.63 19.82 -10.39
N HIS A 56 -9.57 20.07 -11.31
CA HIS A 56 -9.89 19.19 -12.44
C HIS A 56 -8.68 18.88 -13.33
N ASP A 57 -7.82 19.88 -13.55
CA ASP A 57 -6.66 19.78 -14.44
C ASP A 57 -5.37 19.43 -13.69
N SER A 58 -5.48 19.03 -12.42
CA SER A 58 -4.30 18.65 -11.64
C SER A 58 -3.66 17.38 -12.21
N PRO A 59 -2.33 17.30 -12.18
CA PRO A 59 -1.64 16.08 -12.54
C PRO A 59 -1.95 14.98 -11.52
N ASN A 60 -1.72 13.74 -11.92
CA ASN A 60 -1.84 12.63 -11.00
C ASN A 60 -0.71 12.71 -9.97
N PHE A 61 -0.99 12.37 -8.72
CA PHE A 61 0.00 12.34 -7.65
C PHE A 61 1.09 11.31 -7.95
N PHE A 62 0.70 10.12 -8.41
CA PHE A 62 1.63 9.07 -8.78
C PHE A 62 1.98 9.18 -10.27
N GLN A 63 3.24 9.49 -10.56
CA GLN A 63 3.78 9.53 -11.92
C GLN A 63 5.08 8.71 -11.98
N PRO A 64 5.40 8.08 -13.12
CA PRO A 64 6.63 7.29 -13.28
C PRO A 64 7.90 8.05 -12.88
N GLU A 65 7.94 9.36 -13.12
CA GLU A 65 9.06 10.25 -12.85
C GLU A 65 9.35 10.45 -11.36
N VAL A 66 8.33 10.27 -10.50
CA VAL A 66 8.39 10.46 -9.04
C VAL A 66 8.06 9.18 -8.27
N ALA A 67 8.03 8.03 -8.95
CA ALA A 67 7.58 6.76 -8.39
C ALA A 67 8.45 6.24 -7.21
N ASP A 68 9.65 6.78 -7.01
CA ASP A 68 10.55 6.47 -5.90
C ASP A 68 10.38 7.41 -4.68
N SER A 69 9.65 8.51 -4.81
CA SER A 69 9.45 9.51 -3.75
C SER A 69 7.98 9.66 -3.34
N HIS A 70 7.04 9.47 -4.26
CA HIS A 70 5.60 9.45 -3.98
C HIS A 70 5.16 8.03 -3.63
N LEU A 71 5.06 7.75 -2.33
CA LEU A 71 4.76 6.41 -1.81
C LEU A 71 3.27 6.20 -1.53
N GLY A 72 2.72 5.12 -2.09
CA GLY A 72 1.41 4.58 -1.74
C GLY A 72 1.54 3.41 -0.79
N LEU A 73 0.94 3.51 0.40
CA LEU A 73 0.88 2.41 1.35
C LEU A 73 -0.51 1.79 1.32
N MET A 74 -0.59 0.49 1.06
CA MET A 74 -1.82 -0.27 1.14
C MET A 74 -1.80 -1.17 2.37
N LEU A 75 -2.83 -1.05 3.20
CA LEU A 75 -3.07 -1.94 4.33
C LEU A 75 -4.23 -2.84 3.97
N ASN A 76 -3.97 -4.14 3.85
CA ASN A 76 -5.05 -5.12 3.82
C ASN A 76 -5.45 -5.42 5.27
N ALA A 77 -6.58 -4.87 5.70
CA ALA A 77 -7.14 -5.15 7.01
C ALA A 77 -8.26 -6.19 6.84
N ASP A 78 -7.98 -7.44 7.17
CA ASP A 78 -9.00 -8.48 7.25
C ASP A 78 -9.72 -8.36 8.60
N TRP A 79 -10.99 -7.96 8.56
CA TRP A 79 -11.81 -7.81 9.75
C TRP A 79 -12.56 -9.12 9.99
N PHE A 80 -11.85 -10.19 10.38
CA PHE A 80 -12.51 -11.43 10.74
C PHE A 80 -11.84 -12.15 11.91
N GLN A 81 -12.41 -11.98 13.11
CA GLN A 81 -13.08 -13.04 13.88
C GLN A 81 -13.47 -12.48 15.26
N PRO A 82 -14.75 -12.47 15.66
CA PRO A 82 -15.10 -12.20 17.05
C PRO A 82 -14.47 -13.26 17.95
N TYR A 83 -13.81 -12.82 19.02
CA TYR A 83 -13.28 -13.73 20.03
C TYR A 83 -14.46 -14.48 20.67
N GLU A 84 -14.56 -15.80 20.45
CA GLU A 84 -15.48 -16.66 21.21
C GLU A 84 -14.93 -16.83 22.64
N GLY A 85 -15.08 -15.79 23.44
CA GLY A 85 -14.79 -15.79 24.86
C GLY A 85 -16.05 -16.11 25.67
N GLN A 86 -16.24 -17.41 25.94
CA GLN A 86 -17.04 -17.97 27.04
C GLN A 86 -18.58 -17.90 26.93
N PHE A 87 -19.16 -18.81 26.15
CA PHE A 87 -20.42 -19.43 26.59
C PHE A 87 -20.10 -20.41 27.72
N THR A 88 -20.09 -19.92 28.96
CA THR A 88 -20.36 -20.81 30.10
C THR A 88 -21.88 -20.91 30.16
N VAL A 89 -22.43 -22.05 29.73
CA VAL A 89 -23.84 -22.37 29.94
C VAL A 89 -24.14 -22.31 31.46
N PRO A 90 -25.08 -21.47 31.93
CA PRO A 90 -25.65 -21.68 33.24
C PRO A 90 -26.75 -22.74 33.12
N VAL A 91 -26.42 -23.90 33.69
CA VAL A 91 -27.26 -24.96 34.29
C VAL A 91 -28.58 -25.32 33.60
#